data_AF-A0A2E8PX52-F1
#
_entry.id   AF-A0A2E8PX52-F1
#
_cell.length_a   1.000
_cell.length_b   1.000
_cell.length_c   1.000
_cell.angle_alpha   90.00
_cell.angle_beta   90.00
_cell.angle_gamma   90.00
#
_symmetry.space_group_name_H-M   'P 1'
#
loop_
_entity.id
_entity.type
_entity.pdbx_description
1 polymer ?
#
loop_
_entity_poly.entity_id
_entity_poly.type
_entity_poly.pdbx_seq_one_letter_code
_entity_poly.pdbx_strand_id
1 'polypeptide(L)'
;MESSIRWKVVENPIIPVEELKKRDQLISVGRDYIPGKEALLRNTIFAVFSPDSTKQDFSSRELLAEAVFWSIGELVNNANKANNRWAILHSALFQKASQDVAETEKEQLREDIDYAIQHNQTEMLKKYGLSNVDLTASILRLIEKHKTNSFALSEQFKKKIDVTLRVKSGSRGDNLILHVINNSPITVIDRERVEYNLNKIKEDLIEAGKSPFEAAVQLYEKSEDHRGGGFGAGLRSIVLFLKEGYGPFPVDIVYSRLIQYRSAANSTIFSIELPVPAPK
;
A
#
# COMPACT_ATOMS: atom_id res chain seq x y z
N MET A 1 35.35 -5.52 22.23
CA MET A 1 34.12 -4.94 21.67
C MET A 1 34.17 -5.13 20.17
N GLU A 2 33.56 -6.20 19.67
CA GLU A 2 33.39 -6.43 18.23
C GLU A 2 31.89 -6.63 17.98
N SER A 3 31.18 -5.55 17.71
CA SER A 3 29.82 -5.60 17.17
C SER A 3 29.91 -5.68 15.65
N SER A 4 30.39 -6.82 15.12
CA SER A 4 30.07 -7.17 13.75
C SER A 4 28.69 -7.82 13.78
N ILE A 5 27.67 -7.07 13.33
CA ILE A 5 26.38 -7.65 12.98
C ILE A 5 26.66 -8.55 11.77
N ARG A 6 27.05 -9.79 12.04
CA ARG A 6 27.02 -10.85 11.03
C ARG A 6 25.56 -10.98 10.65
N TRP A 7 25.19 -10.42 9.50
CA TRP A 7 24.01 -10.84 8.75
C TRP A 7 24.20 -12.33 8.50
N LYS A 8 23.73 -13.16 9.45
CA LYS A 8 23.60 -14.59 9.24
C LYS A 8 22.78 -14.69 7.96
N VAL A 9 23.36 -15.30 6.95
CA VAL A 9 22.64 -15.82 5.78
C VAL A 9 21.70 -16.88 6.34
N VAL A 10 20.59 -16.44 6.91
CA VAL A 10 19.38 -17.23 6.96
C VAL A 10 19.04 -17.40 5.49
N GLU A 11 18.79 -18.64 5.05
CA GLU A 11 18.20 -18.92 3.75
C GLU A 11 16.86 -18.18 3.71
N ASN A 12 16.92 -16.91 3.35
CA ASN A 12 15.76 -16.07 3.48
C ASN A 12 14.83 -16.42 2.32
N PRO A 13 13.54 -16.62 2.58
CA PRO A 13 12.61 -16.98 1.53
C PRO A 13 12.60 -15.85 0.49
N ILE A 14 12.63 -16.24 -0.79
CA ILE A 14 12.69 -15.36 -1.96
C ILE A 14 11.83 -16.00 -3.05
N ILE A 15 11.05 -15.18 -3.77
CA ILE A 15 10.40 -15.64 -5.00
C ILE A 15 11.38 -15.41 -6.16
N PRO A 16 11.82 -16.45 -6.88
CA PRO A 16 12.76 -16.29 -7.99
C PRO A 16 12.21 -15.37 -9.08
N VAL A 17 13.07 -14.52 -9.66
CA VAL A 17 12.68 -13.60 -10.74
C VAL A 17 12.07 -14.34 -11.93
N GLU A 18 12.57 -15.54 -12.25
CA GLU A 18 12.01 -16.39 -13.30
C GLU A 18 10.57 -16.85 -13.03
N GLU A 19 10.19 -17.01 -11.76
CA GLU A 19 8.80 -17.28 -11.40
C GLU A 19 7.92 -16.04 -11.51
N LEU A 20 8.46 -14.86 -11.18
CA LEU A 20 7.79 -13.57 -11.37
C LEU A 20 7.55 -13.24 -12.85
N LYS A 21 8.39 -13.76 -13.76
CA LYS A 21 8.21 -13.61 -15.22
C LYS A 21 7.07 -14.46 -15.78
N LYS A 22 6.82 -15.62 -15.17
CA LYS A 22 5.83 -16.60 -15.66
C LYS A 22 4.39 -16.23 -15.29
N ARG A 23 4.16 -15.75 -14.06
CA ARG A 23 2.81 -15.49 -13.53
C ARG A 23 2.81 -14.43 -12.45
N ASP A 24 1.63 -13.91 -12.14
CA ASP A 24 1.43 -13.09 -10.95
C ASP A 24 1.67 -13.93 -9.70
N GLN A 25 2.50 -13.41 -8.80
CA GLN A 25 2.83 -14.02 -7.52
C GLN A 25 2.10 -13.28 -6.42
N LEU A 26 1.47 -13.99 -5.49
CA LEU A 26 0.63 -13.41 -4.44
C LEU A 26 1.33 -13.53 -3.09
N ILE A 27 1.55 -12.40 -2.44
CA ILE A 27 1.99 -12.29 -1.05
C ILE A 27 0.86 -11.69 -0.22
N SER A 28 0.31 -12.49 0.68
CA SER A 28 -0.82 -12.12 1.51
C SER A 28 -0.39 -11.59 2.88
N VAL A 29 -0.55 -10.30 3.09
CA VAL A 29 -0.28 -9.57 4.35
C VAL A 29 -1.56 -9.59 5.20
N GLY A 30 -1.48 -9.85 6.51
CA GLY A 30 -2.68 -9.97 7.35
C GLY A 30 -2.37 -10.10 8.83
N ARG A 31 -3.27 -10.70 9.62
CA ARG A 31 -3.08 -10.93 11.07
C ARG A 31 -1.75 -11.64 11.38
N ASP A 32 -1.36 -12.56 10.51
CA ASP A 32 -0.09 -13.29 10.56
C ASP A 32 0.99 -12.59 9.73
N TYR A 33 1.08 -11.26 9.81
CA TYR A 33 2.22 -10.53 9.27
C TYR A 33 3.45 -10.84 10.14
N ILE A 34 3.98 -12.03 9.92
CA ILE A 34 5.19 -12.55 10.54
C ILE A 34 6.37 -11.88 9.81
N PRO A 35 7.46 -11.52 10.52
CA PRO A 35 8.70 -11.02 9.90
C PRO A 35 9.15 -11.77 8.63
N GLY A 36 8.79 -13.05 8.47
CA GLY A 36 9.07 -13.84 7.28
C GLY A 36 8.38 -13.38 5.99
N LYS A 37 7.17 -12.80 6.02
CA LYS A 37 6.50 -12.29 4.81
C LYS A 37 7.09 -10.95 4.38
N GLU A 38 7.46 -10.11 5.34
CA GLU A 38 8.20 -8.88 5.09
C GLU A 38 9.56 -9.19 4.47
N ALA A 39 10.29 -10.14 5.07
CA ALA A 39 11.56 -10.62 4.54
C ALA A 39 11.39 -11.18 3.12
N LEU A 40 10.38 -12.03 2.87
CA LEU A 40 10.08 -12.56 1.54
C LEU A 40 9.87 -11.44 0.52
N LEU A 41 9.01 -10.47 0.83
CA LEU A 41 8.73 -9.34 -0.06
C LEU A 41 10.00 -8.52 -0.32
N ARG A 42 10.73 -8.15 0.74
CA ARG A 42 11.98 -7.38 0.66
C ARG A 42 13.00 -8.09 -0.21
N ASN A 43 13.31 -9.36 0.07
CA ASN A 43 14.30 -10.11 -0.70
C ASN A 43 13.89 -10.30 -2.16
N THR A 44 12.60 -10.48 -2.42
CA THR A 44 12.06 -10.58 -3.78
C THR A 44 12.27 -9.28 -4.55
N ILE A 45 11.98 -8.12 -3.95
CA ILE A 45 12.24 -6.81 -4.56
C ILE A 45 13.74 -6.60 -4.79
N PHE A 46 14.58 -6.92 -3.80
CA PHE A 46 16.03 -6.81 -3.92
C PHE A 46 16.58 -7.69 -5.04
N ALA A 47 16.08 -8.90 -5.23
CA ALA A 47 16.51 -9.76 -6.32
C ALA A 47 16.10 -9.27 -7.71
N VAL A 48 15.01 -8.50 -7.81
CA VAL A 48 14.60 -7.87 -9.07
C VAL A 48 15.53 -6.72 -9.44
N PHE A 49 15.85 -5.83 -8.49
CA PHE A 49 16.58 -4.60 -8.78
C PHE A 49 18.10 -4.70 -8.54
N SER A 50 18.55 -5.61 -7.68
CA SER A 50 19.94 -5.80 -7.26
C SER A 50 20.31 -7.28 -7.11
N PRO A 51 20.29 -8.07 -8.20
CA PRO A 51 20.54 -9.52 -8.16
C PRO A 51 21.95 -9.92 -7.68
N ASP A 52 22.93 -9.00 -7.75
CA ASP A 52 24.35 -9.27 -7.43
C ASP A 52 24.83 -8.63 -6.10
N SER A 53 23.93 -8.33 -5.15
CA SER A 53 24.29 -7.63 -3.89
C SER A 53 25.27 -8.45 -3.03
N THR A 54 26.56 -8.25 -3.25
CA THR A 54 27.65 -8.92 -2.54
C THR A 54 28.63 -7.92 -1.93
N LYS A 55 28.37 -6.61 -2.03
CA LYS A 55 29.30 -5.55 -1.65
C LYS A 55 28.81 -4.74 -0.44
N GLN A 56 29.77 -4.25 0.35
CA GLN A 56 29.57 -3.48 1.60
C GLN A 56 29.10 -2.03 1.37
N ASP A 57 29.16 -1.50 0.15
CA ASP A 57 28.65 -0.17 -0.20
C ASP A 57 27.28 -0.31 -0.85
N PHE A 58 26.25 0.32 -0.26
CA PHE A 58 24.91 0.39 -0.84
C PHE A 58 24.96 1.02 -2.24
N SER A 59 24.78 0.20 -3.26
CA SER A 59 24.70 0.62 -4.64
C SER A 59 23.39 1.38 -4.90
N SER A 60 23.40 2.22 -5.92
CA SER A 60 22.23 2.91 -6.47
C SER A 60 21.02 2.00 -6.71
N ARG A 61 21.28 0.73 -7.04
CA ARG A 61 20.26 -0.32 -7.24
C ARG A 61 19.63 -0.81 -5.94
N GLU A 62 20.43 -0.97 -4.88
CA GLU A 62 19.93 -1.32 -3.55
C GLU A 62 19.10 -0.19 -2.97
N LEU A 63 19.49 1.07 -3.18
CA LEU A 63 18.70 2.22 -2.76
C LEU A 63 17.36 2.32 -3.52
N LEU A 64 17.34 2.02 -4.83
CA LEU A 64 16.09 1.88 -5.59
C LEU A 64 15.24 0.73 -5.04
N ALA A 65 15.84 -0.44 -4.75
CA ALA A 65 15.14 -1.56 -4.15
C ALA A 65 14.50 -1.20 -2.79
N GLU A 66 15.23 -0.46 -1.95
CA GLU A 66 14.71 0.10 -0.69
C GLU A 66 13.53 1.03 -0.94
N ALA A 67 13.68 2.02 -1.82
CA ALA A 67 12.61 2.98 -2.12
C ALA A 67 11.33 2.30 -2.61
N VAL A 68 11.48 1.27 -3.46
CA VAL A 68 10.36 0.44 -3.93
C VAL A 68 9.73 -0.31 -2.77
N PHE A 69 10.53 -0.97 -1.93
CA PHE A 69 10.03 -1.70 -0.76
C PHE A 69 9.28 -0.78 0.22
N TRP A 70 9.85 0.39 0.56
CA TRP A 70 9.21 1.39 1.42
C TRP A 70 7.89 1.90 0.86
N SER A 71 7.83 2.14 -0.45
CA SER A 71 6.60 2.55 -1.13
C SER A 71 5.49 1.50 -1.04
N ILE A 72 5.83 0.22 -1.22
CA ILE A 72 4.88 -0.88 -1.02
C ILE A 72 4.41 -0.91 0.44
N GLY A 73 5.34 -0.74 1.39
CA GLY A 73 5.04 -0.64 2.82
C GLY A 73 4.05 0.48 3.14
N GLU A 74 4.20 1.66 2.54
CA GLU A 74 3.26 2.78 2.70
C GLU A 74 1.86 2.44 2.16
N LEU A 75 1.77 1.81 0.98
CA LEU A 75 0.49 1.38 0.41
C LEU A 75 -0.20 0.33 1.30
N VAL A 76 0.55 -0.67 1.77
CA VAL A 76 0.07 -1.70 2.69
C VAL A 76 -0.40 -1.08 4.01
N ASN A 77 0.35 -0.12 4.54
CA ASN A 77 -0.03 0.60 5.76
C ASN A 77 -1.34 1.38 5.57
N ASN A 78 -1.49 2.11 4.46
CA ASN A 78 -2.73 2.84 4.20
C ASN A 78 -3.93 1.91 4.00
N ALA A 79 -3.73 0.77 3.34
CA ALA A 79 -4.73 -0.29 3.29
C ALA A 79 -5.11 -0.81 4.69
N ASN A 80 -4.12 -0.98 5.58
CA ASN A 80 -4.36 -1.43 6.95
C ASN A 80 -5.12 -0.38 7.78
N LYS A 81 -4.81 0.91 7.63
CA LYS A 81 -5.56 2.00 8.28
C LYS A 81 -7.05 1.96 7.88
N ALA A 82 -7.34 1.71 6.61
CA ALA A 82 -8.71 1.53 6.14
C ALA A 82 -9.38 0.30 6.77
N ASN A 83 -8.64 -0.80 6.96
CA ASN A 83 -9.12 -1.99 7.66
C ASN A 83 -9.39 -1.74 9.15
N ASN A 84 -8.55 -0.95 9.81
CA ASN A 84 -8.72 -0.59 11.21
C ASN A 84 -9.94 0.33 11.41
N ARG A 85 -10.12 1.33 10.54
CA ARG A 85 -11.35 2.17 10.54
C ARG A 85 -12.60 1.33 10.29
N TRP A 86 -12.53 0.36 9.39
CA TRP A 86 -13.63 -0.57 9.14
C TRP A 86 -13.95 -1.40 10.38
N ALA A 87 -12.94 -1.93 11.06
CA ALA A 87 -13.14 -2.72 12.26
C ALA A 87 -13.73 -1.89 13.41
N ILE A 88 -13.29 -0.64 13.59
CA ILE A 88 -13.86 0.29 14.57
C ILE A 88 -15.33 0.54 14.28
N LEU A 89 -15.67 0.85 13.03
CA LEU A 89 -17.06 1.08 12.62
C LEU A 89 -17.92 -0.17 12.84
N HIS A 90 -17.47 -1.31 12.33
CA HIS A 90 -18.15 -2.59 12.47
C HIS A 90 -18.41 -2.91 13.95
N SER A 91 -17.39 -2.82 14.80
CA SER A 91 -17.53 -3.08 16.24
C SER A 91 -18.50 -2.11 16.92
N ALA A 92 -18.49 -0.82 16.56
CA ALA A 92 -19.40 0.16 17.15
C ALA A 92 -20.87 -0.11 16.74
N LEU A 93 -21.11 -0.43 15.47
CA LEU A 93 -22.45 -0.79 14.99
C LEU A 93 -22.94 -2.09 15.64
N PHE A 94 -22.07 -3.10 15.71
CA PHE A 94 -22.41 -4.38 16.31
C PHE A 94 -22.73 -4.22 17.80
N GLN A 95 -21.89 -3.53 18.57
CA GLN A 95 -22.13 -3.30 19.99
C GLN A 95 -23.47 -2.60 20.23
N LYS A 96 -23.78 -1.58 19.43
CA LYS A 96 -25.03 -0.82 19.57
C LYS A 96 -26.26 -1.66 19.20
N ALA A 97 -26.21 -2.41 18.10
CA ALA A 97 -27.32 -3.24 17.65
C ALA A 97 -27.51 -4.52 18.48
N SER A 98 -26.43 -5.08 19.02
CA SER A 98 -26.45 -6.37 19.73
C SER A 98 -27.15 -6.35 21.10
N GLN A 99 -27.50 -5.17 21.62
CA GLN A 99 -28.16 -5.02 22.92
C GLN A 99 -29.57 -5.60 22.91
N ASP A 100 -30.27 -5.46 21.78
CA ASP A 100 -31.68 -5.82 21.63
C ASP A 100 -31.90 -7.06 20.75
N VAL A 101 -30.81 -7.73 20.34
CA VAL A 101 -30.83 -8.87 19.41
C VAL A 101 -30.49 -10.17 20.15
N ALA A 102 -31.27 -11.23 19.91
CA ALA A 102 -31.05 -12.53 20.53
C ALA A 102 -29.69 -13.13 20.14
N GLU A 103 -29.07 -13.92 21.02
CA GLU A 103 -27.74 -14.50 20.77
C GLU A 103 -27.69 -15.33 19.47
N THR A 104 -28.77 -16.04 19.15
CA THR A 104 -28.93 -16.84 17.94
C THR A 104 -28.95 -16.02 16.64
N GLU A 105 -29.24 -14.73 16.72
CA GLU A 105 -29.33 -13.81 15.57
C GLU A 105 -28.09 -12.93 15.42
N LYS A 106 -27.14 -13.00 16.36
CA LYS A 106 -25.94 -12.14 16.35
C LYS A 106 -25.02 -12.42 15.17
N GLU A 107 -24.98 -13.65 14.66
CA GLU A 107 -24.18 -13.95 13.46
C GLU A 107 -24.78 -13.25 12.23
N GLN A 108 -26.10 -13.33 12.05
CA GLN A 108 -26.79 -12.61 10.99
C GLN A 108 -26.58 -11.10 11.11
N LEU A 109 -26.60 -10.55 12.34
CA LEU A 109 -26.30 -9.14 12.57
C LEU A 109 -24.89 -8.76 12.10
N ARG A 110 -23.87 -9.62 12.29
CA ARG A 110 -22.51 -9.37 11.79
C ARG A 110 -22.49 -9.32 10.26
N GLU A 111 -23.07 -10.32 9.62
CA GLU A 111 -23.15 -10.40 8.15
C GLU A 111 -23.88 -9.19 7.56
N ASP A 112 -24.96 -8.76 8.22
CA ASP A 112 -25.75 -7.61 7.79
C ASP A 112 -24.99 -6.29 7.93
N ILE A 113 -24.22 -6.12 9.02
CA ILE A 113 -23.34 -4.96 9.20
C ILE A 113 -22.21 -4.97 8.16
N ASP A 114 -21.60 -6.14 7.93
CA ASP A 114 -20.56 -6.30 6.90
C ASP A 114 -21.08 -5.89 5.53
N TYR A 115 -22.24 -6.41 5.15
CA TYR A 115 -22.91 -6.06 3.89
C TYR A 115 -23.26 -4.57 3.82
N ALA A 116 -23.83 -4.01 4.89
CA ALA A 116 -24.22 -2.61 4.94
C ALA A 116 -23.01 -1.67 4.79
N ILE A 117 -21.89 -1.95 5.47
CA ILE A 117 -20.65 -1.18 5.31
C ILE A 117 -20.07 -1.38 3.89
N GLN A 118 -20.09 -2.60 3.38
CA GLN A 118 -19.54 -2.95 2.08
C GLN A 118 -20.27 -2.26 0.91
N HIS A 119 -21.59 -2.16 1.00
CA HIS A 119 -22.43 -1.59 -0.05
C HIS A 119 -23.01 -0.21 0.29
N ASN A 120 -22.55 0.39 1.38
CA ASN A 120 -23.05 1.67 1.92
C ASN A 120 -24.58 1.69 2.10
N GLN A 121 -25.18 0.58 2.55
CA GLN A 121 -26.63 0.37 2.67
C GLN A 121 -27.14 0.70 4.08
N THR A 122 -27.13 1.98 4.43
CA THR A 122 -27.55 2.48 5.75
C THR A 122 -28.98 2.05 6.13
N GLU A 123 -29.90 2.01 5.15
CA GLU A 123 -31.31 1.64 5.36
C GLU A 123 -31.48 0.24 5.96
N MET A 124 -30.60 -0.70 5.57
CA MET A 124 -30.67 -2.08 6.05
C MET A 124 -30.43 -2.19 7.56
N LEU A 125 -29.72 -1.24 8.15
CA LEU A 125 -29.41 -1.22 9.58
C LEU A 125 -30.57 -0.69 10.44
N LYS A 126 -31.60 -0.08 9.83
CA LYS A 126 -32.76 0.48 10.56
C LYS A 126 -33.53 -0.59 11.32
N LYS A 127 -33.60 -1.82 10.80
CA LYS A 127 -34.25 -2.95 11.47
C LYS A 127 -33.57 -3.35 12.79
N TYR A 128 -32.35 -2.90 13.01
CA TYR A 128 -31.58 -3.08 14.25
C TYR A 128 -31.52 -1.84 15.14
N GLY A 129 -32.47 -0.90 14.99
CA GLY A 129 -32.52 0.31 15.80
C GLY A 129 -31.45 1.36 15.46
N LEU A 130 -30.74 1.21 14.34
CA LEU A 130 -29.68 2.12 13.88
C LEU A 130 -30.21 3.23 12.95
N SER A 131 -31.44 3.72 13.18
CA SER A 131 -32.11 4.69 12.31
C SER A 131 -31.42 6.05 12.15
N ASN A 132 -30.63 6.45 13.16
CA ASN A 132 -29.90 7.73 13.18
C ASN A 132 -28.45 7.60 12.71
N VAL A 133 -28.03 6.43 12.23
CA VAL A 133 -26.66 6.23 11.71
C VAL A 133 -26.64 6.63 10.25
N ASP A 134 -25.65 7.42 9.85
CA ASP A 134 -25.24 7.62 8.46
C ASP A 134 -23.86 6.98 8.30
N LEU A 135 -23.78 5.91 7.50
CA LEU A 135 -22.52 5.18 7.28
C LEU A 135 -21.46 6.03 6.60
N THR A 136 -21.84 6.84 5.60
CA THR A 136 -20.89 7.70 4.87
C THR A 136 -20.31 8.75 5.81
N ALA A 137 -21.17 9.46 6.55
CA ALA A 137 -20.72 10.46 7.52
C ALA A 137 -19.86 9.83 8.63
N SER A 138 -20.20 8.62 9.08
CA SER A 138 -19.43 7.90 10.11
C SER A 138 -18.04 7.52 9.61
N ILE A 139 -17.93 7.05 8.36
CA ILE A 139 -16.66 6.70 7.72
C ILE A 139 -15.80 7.96 7.53
N LEU A 140 -16.37 9.05 7.02
CA LEU A 140 -15.65 10.33 6.86
C LEU A 140 -15.14 10.87 8.20
N ARG A 141 -15.94 10.77 9.28
CA ARG A 141 -15.48 11.14 10.63
C ARG A 141 -14.34 10.27 11.14
N LEU A 142 -14.37 8.96 10.87
CA LEU A 142 -13.26 8.05 11.23
C LEU A 142 -11.99 8.37 10.44
N ILE A 143 -12.13 8.71 9.17
CA ILE A 143 -11.02 9.18 8.33
C ILE A 143 -10.44 10.47 8.93
N GLU A 144 -11.28 11.45 9.26
CA GLU A 144 -10.90 12.73 9.87
C GLU A 144 -10.16 12.55 11.20
N LYS A 145 -10.77 11.78 12.11
CA LYS A 145 -10.23 11.54 13.46
C LYS A 145 -8.86 10.85 13.44
N HIS A 146 -8.59 10.06 12.41
CA HIS A 146 -7.36 9.27 12.26
C HIS A 146 -6.52 9.72 11.07
N LYS A 147 -6.52 11.01 10.73
CA LYS A 147 -5.73 11.60 9.62
C LYS A 147 -4.22 11.55 9.85
N THR A 148 -3.77 11.77 11.08
CA THR A 148 -2.36 12.10 11.41
C THR A 148 -1.53 10.94 11.91
N ASN A 149 -2.12 9.78 12.12
CA ASN A 149 -1.36 8.67 12.68
C ASN A 149 -0.42 8.10 11.61
N SER A 150 0.86 8.43 11.77
CA SER A 150 2.02 7.73 11.25
C SER A 150 2.02 6.32 11.86
N PHE A 151 1.16 5.45 11.34
CA PHE A 151 1.03 4.10 11.88
C PHE A 151 2.21 3.26 11.40
N ALA A 152 2.95 2.70 12.35
CA ALA A 152 3.99 1.73 12.10
C ALA A 152 3.36 0.40 11.61
N LEU A 153 4.12 -0.39 10.88
CA LEU A 153 3.80 -1.78 10.47
C LEU A 153 3.47 -2.71 11.67
N SER A 154 3.55 -2.21 12.91
CA SER A 154 3.24 -2.90 14.17
C SER A 154 1.75 -2.92 14.55
N GLU A 155 0.86 -2.26 13.80
CA GLU A 155 -0.59 -2.33 14.10
C GLU A 155 -1.20 -3.67 13.71
N GLN A 156 -2.08 -4.21 14.57
CA GLN A 156 -2.76 -5.46 14.31
C GLN A 156 -3.63 -5.37 13.05
N PHE A 157 -3.30 -6.16 12.02
CA PHE A 157 -4.07 -6.22 10.79
C PHE A 157 -5.46 -6.83 11.04
N LYS A 158 -6.52 -6.11 10.73
CA LYS A 158 -7.90 -6.62 10.94
C LYS A 158 -8.44 -7.40 9.75
N LYS A 159 -7.97 -7.09 8.53
CA LYS A 159 -8.25 -7.81 7.29
C LYS A 159 -6.96 -8.10 6.52
N LYS A 160 -7.04 -9.08 5.63
CA LYS A 160 -5.98 -9.45 4.69
C LYS A 160 -5.83 -8.37 3.61
N ILE A 161 -4.59 -8.06 3.26
CA ILE A 161 -4.17 -7.19 2.15
C ILE A 161 -3.31 -8.06 1.23
N ASP A 162 -3.65 -8.07 -0.04
CA ASP A 162 -2.99 -8.91 -1.02
C ASP A 162 -2.02 -8.07 -1.85
N VAL A 163 -0.75 -8.46 -1.89
CA VAL A 163 0.27 -7.85 -2.73
C VAL A 163 0.58 -8.81 -3.87
N THR A 164 0.35 -8.39 -5.11
CA THR A 164 0.75 -9.18 -6.28
C THR A 164 1.98 -8.58 -6.95
N LEU A 165 2.87 -9.45 -7.42
CA LEU A 165 4.11 -9.08 -8.10
C LEU A 165 4.24 -9.85 -9.41
N ARG A 166 4.65 -9.16 -10.47
CA ARG A 166 4.98 -9.77 -11.76
C ARG A 166 6.04 -8.97 -12.49
N VAL A 167 6.96 -9.67 -13.14
CA VAL A 167 7.88 -9.06 -14.11
C VAL A 167 7.33 -9.32 -15.50
N LYS A 168 7.10 -8.27 -16.28
CA LYS A 168 6.73 -8.36 -17.70
C LYS A 168 7.87 -7.88 -18.56
N SER A 169 8.37 -8.77 -19.41
CA SER A 169 9.31 -8.42 -20.47
C SER A 169 8.58 -7.73 -21.61
N GLY A 170 9.07 -6.57 -22.00
CA GLY A 170 8.66 -5.82 -23.18
C GLY A 170 9.81 -5.66 -24.17
N SER A 171 9.52 -5.10 -25.34
CA SER A 171 10.51 -4.87 -26.40
C SER A 171 11.64 -3.93 -26.00
N ARG A 172 11.43 -3.11 -24.96
CA ARG A 172 12.39 -2.14 -24.44
C ARG A 172 12.99 -2.54 -23.08
N GLY A 173 12.67 -3.72 -22.53
CA GLY A 173 13.18 -4.17 -21.24
C GLY A 173 12.11 -4.75 -20.32
N ASP A 174 12.53 -5.13 -19.12
CA ASP A 174 11.67 -5.72 -18.10
C ASP A 174 11.00 -4.63 -17.25
N ASN A 175 9.72 -4.82 -16.89
CA ASN A 175 8.99 -3.97 -15.95
C ASN A 175 8.45 -4.82 -14.80
N LEU A 176 8.65 -4.36 -13.57
CA LEU A 176 8.00 -4.90 -12.39
C LEU A 176 6.63 -4.22 -12.24
N ILE A 177 5.57 -5.02 -12.25
CA ILE A 177 4.20 -4.62 -11.97
C ILE A 177 3.82 -5.14 -10.61
N LEU A 178 3.35 -4.23 -9.75
CA LEU A 178 2.95 -4.49 -8.39
C LEU A 178 1.51 -4.05 -8.19
N HIS A 179 0.72 -4.84 -7.49
CA HIS A 179 -0.59 -4.41 -7.01
C HIS A 179 -0.69 -4.59 -5.50
N VAL A 180 -1.15 -3.55 -4.79
CA VAL A 180 -1.59 -3.64 -3.40
C VAL A 180 -3.11 -3.59 -3.39
N ILE A 181 -3.72 -4.71 -3.05
CA ILE A 181 -5.16 -4.96 -3.14
C ILE A 181 -5.72 -4.99 -1.71
N ASN A 182 -6.59 -4.02 -1.42
CA ASN A 182 -7.28 -3.92 -0.15
C ASN A 182 -8.77 -4.17 -0.33
N ASN A 183 -9.31 -5.18 0.36
CA ASN A 183 -10.74 -5.50 0.32
C ASN A 183 -11.51 -4.72 1.40
N SER A 184 -11.34 -3.40 1.42
CA SER A 184 -12.05 -2.50 2.31
C SER A 184 -12.79 -1.41 1.56
N PRO A 185 -14.11 -1.29 1.78
CA PRO A 185 -14.96 -0.29 1.12
C PRO A 185 -14.63 1.13 1.58
N ILE A 186 -13.95 1.33 2.71
CA ILE A 186 -13.63 2.66 3.25
C ILE A 186 -12.78 3.47 2.28
N THR A 187 -11.79 2.84 1.64
CA THR A 187 -10.93 3.49 0.64
C THR A 187 -11.64 3.80 -0.68
N VAL A 188 -12.81 3.21 -0.92
CA VAL A 188 -13.68 3.56 -2.06
C VAL A 188 -14.48 4.83 -1.74
N ILE A 189 -14.87 5.02 -0.49
CA ILE A 189 -15.62 6.21 -0.04
C ILE A 189 -14.72 7.46 0.03
N ASP A 190 -13.43 7.32 0.31
CA ASP A 190 -12.44 8.43 0.30
C ASP A 190 -11.75 8.63 -1.07
N ARG A 191 -12.41 8.20 -2.16
CA ARG A 191 -11.81 8.13 -3.50
C ARG A 191 -11.25 9.47 -3.98
N GLU A 192 -12.02 10.55 -3.89
CA GLU A 192 -11.62 11.87 -4.39
C GLU A 192 -10.32 12.35 -3.73
N ARG A 193 -10.17 12.09 -2.44
CA ARG A 193 -8.97 12.46 -1.69
C ARG A 193 -7.79 11.59 -2.06
N VAL A 194 -7.99 10.29 -2.25
CA VAL A 194 -6.93 9.38 -2.73
C VAL A 194 -6.46 9.81 -4.12
N GLU A 195 -7.40 10.10 -5.03
CA GLU A 195 -7.09 10.59 -6.38
C GLU A 195 -6.37 11.94 -6.33
N TYR A 196 -6.80 12.88 -5.48
CA TYR A 196 -6.11 14.16 -5.28
C TYR A 196 -4.66 13.96 -4.85
N ASN A 197 -4.40 13.14 -3.82
CA ASN A 197 -3.03 12.92 -3.35
C ASN A 197 -2.15 12.24 -4.40
N LEU A 198 -2.70 11.27 -5.15
CA LEU A 198 -1.97 10.63 -6.24
C LEU A 198 -1.71 11.59 -7.41
N ASN A 199 -2.64 12.48 -7.72
CA ASN A 199 -2.44 13.52 -8.72
C ASN A 199 -1.39 14.53 -8.25
N LYS A 200 -1.36 14.88 -6.96
CA LYS A 200 -0.28 15.70 -6.40
C LYS A 200 1.08 15.01 -6.51
N ILE A 201 1.17 13.72 -6.14
CA ILE A 201 2.40 12.94 -6.36
C ILE A 201 2.79 12.92 -7.86
N LYS A 202 1.82 12.85 -8.78
CA LYS A 202 2.07 12.93 -10.23
C LYS A 202 2.50 14.31 -10.72
N GLU A 203 1.95 15.37 -10.16
CA GLU A 203 2.38 16.74 -10.43
C GLU A 203 3.79 16.94 -9.90
N ASP A 204 4.05 16.57 -8.64
CA ASP A 204 5.38 16.60 -8.04
C ASP A 204 6.38 15.79 -8.89
N LEU A 205 5.97 14.62 -9.40
CA LEU A 205 6.73 13.77 -10.33
C LEU A 205 7.12 14.50 -11.63
N ILE A 206 6.17 15.22 -12.24
CA ILE A 206 6.37 15.96 -13.49
C ILE A 206 7.23 17.21 -13.25
N GLU A 207 6.98 17.93 -12.15
CA GLU A 207 7.69 19.15 -11.77
C GLU A 207 9.11 18.87 -11.30
N ALA A 208 9.33 17.75 -10.59
CA ALA A 208 10.66 17.25 -10.30
C ALA A 208 11.49 17.18 -11.58
N GLY A 209 10.89 16.77 -12.71
CA GLY A 209 11.45 16.82 -14.06
C GLY A 209 12.16 18.13 -14.42
N LYS A 210 11.62 19.27 -13.98
CA LYS A 210 12.11 20.63 -14.27
C LYS A 210 13.16 21.14 -13.28
N SER A 211 12.99 20.87 -11.97
CA SER A 211 13.92 21.26 -10.89
C SER A 211 14.13 20.11 -9.88
N PRO A 212 15.04 19.16 -10.15
CA PRO A 212 15.14 17.90 -9.39
C PRO A 212 15.48 18.07 -7.91
N PHE A 213 16.44 18.93 -7.58
CA PHE A 213 16.90 19.13 -6.20
C PHE A 213 15.86 19.85 -5.33
N GLU A 214 15.21 20.88 -5.88
CA GLU A 214 14.15 21.62 -5.18
C GLU A 214 12.91 20.75 -4.95
N ALA A 215 12.52 19.96 -5.95
CA ALA A 215 11.46 18.99 -5.80
C ALA A 215 11.82 17.93 -4.76
N ALA A 216 13.05 17.40 -4.75
CA ALA A 216 13.51 16.46 -3.72
C ALA A 216 13.33 17.00 -2.30
N VAL A 217 13.67 18.27 -2.07
CA VAL A 217 13.49 18.92 -0.76
C VAL A 217 12.00 19.09 -0.43
N GLN A 218 11.17 19.51 -1.39
CA GLN A 218 9.72 19.66 -1.22
C GLN A 218 8.99 18.33 -1.01
N LEU A 219 9.46 17.24 -1.62
CA LEU A 219 8.90 15.89 -1.46
C LEU A 219 8.98 15.38 -0.01
N TYR A 220 9.93 15.89 0.79
CA TYR A 220 10.09 15.63 2.22
C TYR A 220 9.42 16.69 3.12
N GLU A 221 8.91 17.80 2.57
CA GLU A 221 8.14 18.77 3.34
C GLU A 221 6.75 18.20 3.70
N LYS A 222 6.58 17.91 4.99
CA LYS A 222 5.47 17.13 5.56
C LYS A 222 4.07 17.77 5.44
N SER A 223 3.93 18.97 4.90
CA SER A 223 2.68 19.75 4.96
C SER A 223 1.51 19.06 4.24
N GLU A 224 1.76 18.42 3.10
CA GLU A 224 0.74 17.66 2.35
C GLU A 224 0.43 16.30 2.99
N ASP A 225 1.40 15.67 3.67
CA ASP A 225 1.19 14.43 4.43
C ASP A 225 0.26 14.66 5.64
N HIS A 226 0.27 15.87 6.20
CA HIS A 226 -0.64 16.31 7.27
C HIS A 226 -2.08 16.57 6.79
N ARG A 227 -2.29 16.74 5.47
CA ARG A 227 -3.64 16.80 4.88
C ARG A 227 -4.28 15.42 4.72
N GLY A 228 -3.71 14.39 5.37
CA GLY A 228 -4.35 13.16 5.85
C GLY A 228 -4.72 12.12 4.79
N GLY A 229 -4.08 12.19 3.62
CA GLY A 229 -4.05 11.11 2.65
C GLY A 229 -3.10 9.97 3.02
N GLY A 230 -2.07 10.25 3.83
CA GLY A 230 -1.14 9.23 4.34
C GLY A 230 -0.18 8.62 3.30
N PHE A 231 -0.13 9.14 2.06
CA PHE A 231 0.76 8.72 0.98
C PHE A 231 1.76 9.85 0.72
N GLY A 232 3.06 9.61 0.79
CA GLY A 232 4.01 10.71 0.69
C GLY A 232 5.44 10.26 0.50
N ALA A 233 6.21 10.19 1.58
CA ALA A 233 7.66 10.07 1.52
C ALA A 233 8.18 8.85 0.73
N GLY A 234 7.60 7.67 0.94
CA GLY A 234 7.98 6.44 0.24
C GLY A 234 7.67 6.50 -1.24
N LEU A 235 6.41 6.74 -1.63
CA LEU A 235 6.02 6.85 -3.04
C LEU A 235 6.78 7.97 -3.78
N ARG A 236 7.10 9.06 -3.08
CA ARG A 236 7.94 10.16 -3.57
C ARG A 236 9.42 9.78 -3.66
N SER A 237 9.93 8.85 -2.84
CA SER A 237 11.33 8.42 -2.92
C SER A 237 11.63 7.64 -4.20
N ILE A 238 10.71 6.82 -4.71
CA ILE A 238 10.85 6.13 -6.01
C ILE A 238 11.15 7.14 -7.13
N VAL A 239 10.55 8.33 -7.07
CA VAL A 239 10.75 9.42 -8.04
C VAL A 239 12.21 9.83 -8.14
N LEU A 240 12.82 10.07 -6.98
CA LEU A 240 14.21 10.48 -6.87
C LEU A 240 15.11 9.40 -7.45
N PHE A 241 14.82 8.13 -7.14
CA PHE A 241 15.65 7.03 -7.64
C PHE A 241 15.53 6.80 -9.14
N LEU A 242 14.32 6.95 -9.69
CA LEU A 242 14.09 6.82 -11.12
C LEU A 242 14.68 8.01 -11.91
N LYS A 243 14.67 9.22 -11.37
CA LYS A 243 15.10 10.44 -12.07
C LYS A 243 16.61 10.67 -12.02
N GLU A 244 17.26 10.47 -10.88
CA GLU A 244 18.69 10.78 -10.67
C GLU A 244 19.65 9.76 -11.35
N GLY A 245 19.13 8.92 -12.26
CA GLY A 245 19.97 8.08 -13.12
C GLY A 245 20.65 6.92 -12.39
N TYR A 246 20.05 6.43 -11.30
CA TYR A 246 20.60 5.36 -10.45
C TYR A 246 20.70 3.96 -11.11
N GLY A 247 20.55 3.88 -12.43
CA GLY A 247 20.93 2.77 -13.31
C GLY A 247 20.57 3.09 -14.76
N PRO A 248 21.19 2.46 -15.78
CA PRO A 248 20.72 2.59 -17.15
C PRO A 248 19.34 1.94 -17.27
N PHE A 249 18.30 2.75 -17.37
CA PHE A 249 16.96 2.27 -17.67
C PHE A 249 16.80 2.17 -19.19
N PRO A 250 16.41 1.00 -19.72
CA PRO A 250 16.25 0.82 -21.16
C PRO A 250 14.90 1.36 -21.68
N VAL A 251 14.07 1.92 -20.80
CA VAL A 251 12.72 2.44 -21.06
C VAL A 251 12.56 3.87 -20.54
N ASP A 252 11.73 4.65 -21.25
CA ASP A 252 11.26 5.95 -20.77
C ASP A 252 10.40 5.77 -19.52
N ILE A 253 10.68 6.59 -18.50
CA ILE A 253 9.92 6.58 -17.25
C ILE A 253 8.63 7.37 -17.46
N VAL A 254 7.51 6.65 -17.65
CA VAL A 254 6.20 7.27 -17.85
C VAL A 254 5.50 7.48 -16.51
N TYR A 255 5.66 8.67 -15.92
CA TYR A 255 5.13 9.01 -14.59
C TYR A 255 3.62 8.83 -14.43
N SER A 256 2.83 8.99 -15.51
CA SER A 256 1.38 8.76 -15.48
C SER A 256 0.98 7.28 -15.28
N ARG A 257 1.91 6.34 -15.53
CA ARG A 257 1.73 4.90 -15.31
C ARG A 257 2.38 4.41 -14.02
N LEU A 258 3.29 5.20 -13.43
CA LEU A 258 4.09 4.80 -12.26
C LEU A 258 3.23 4.40 -11.07
N ILE A 259 2.19 5.17 -10.74
CA ILE A 259 1.24 4.86 -9.67
C ILE A 259 -0.20 5.09 -10.16
N GLN A 260 -1.03 4.06 -10.04
CA GLN A 260 -2.45 4.12 -10.39
C GLN A 260 -3.32 3.67 -9.23
N TYR A 261 -4.46 4.31 -9.08
CA TYR A 261 -5.53 3.87 -8.18
C TYR A 261 -6.72 3.41 -9.01
N ARG A 262 -7.30 2.27 -8.62
CA ARG A 262 -8.56 1.78 -9.16
C ARG A 262 -9.44 1.32 -8.01
N SER A 263 -10.67 1.78 -8.01
CA SER A 263 -11.74 1.14 -7.24
C SER A 263 -12.33 0.03 -8.11
N ALA A 264 -12.36 -1.18 -7.57
CA ALA A 264 -12.96 -2.36 -8.21
C ALA A 264 -14.02 -2.93 -7.27
N ALA A 265 -15.27 -2.54 -7.49
CA ALA A 265 -16.39 -2.83 -6.58
C ALA A 265 -16.08 -2.40 -5.14
N ASN A 266 -15.80 -3.37 -4.27
CA ASN A 266 -15.56 -3.18 -2.83
C ASN A 266 -14.08 -3.26 -2.45
N SER A 267 -13.22 -3.31 -3.45
CA SER A 267 -11.77 -3.40 -3.30
C SER A 267 -11.10 -2.17 -3.89
N THR A 268 -9.99 -1.79 -3.26
CA THR A 268 -9.10 -0.75 -3.73
C THR A 268 -7.82 -1.39 -4.21
N ILE A 269 -7.38 -1.01 -5.41
CA ILE A 269 -6.16 -1.52 -6.03
C ILE A 269 -5.25 -0.33 -6.30
N PHE A 270 -4.11 -0.31 -5.60
CA PHE A 270 -2.99 0.54 -5.96
C PHE A 270 -2.05 -0.25 -6.86
N SER A 271 -1.72 0.28 -8.03
CA SER A 271 -0.81 -0.35 -8.97
C SER A 271 0.46 0.48 -9.09
N ILE A 272 1.62 -0.16 -8.99
CA ILE A 272 2.92 0.44 -9.26
C ILE A 272 3.55 -0.28 -10.45
N GLU A 273 4.00 0.47 -11.47
CA GLU A 273 4.72 -0.07 -12.63
C GLU A 273 6.11 0.56 -12.70
N LEU A 274 7.14 -0.25 -12.53
CA LEU A 274 8.53 0.18 -12.40
C LEU A 274 9.42 -0.46 -13.45
N PRO A 275 10.28 0.31 -14.13
CA PRO A 275 11.26 -0.25 -15.02
C PRO A 275 12.36 -0.97 -14.24
N VAL A 276 12.76 -2.17 -14.69
CA VAL A 276 13.89 -2.90 -14.12
C VAL A 276 15.17 -2.43 -14.81
N PRO A 277 16.20 -1.98 -14.07
CA PRO A 277 17.49 -1.61 -14.65
C PRO A 277 18.10 -2.76 -15.44
N ALA A 278 18.73 -2.47 -16.58
CA ALA A 278 19.41 -3.50 -17.37
C ALA A 278 20.55 -4.15 -16.56
N PRO A 279 20.82 -5.46 -16.67
CA PRO A 279 22.03 -6.07 -16.12
C PRO A 279 23.27 -5.32 -16.66
N LYS A 280 24.29 -5.11 -15.81
CA LYS A 280 25.55 -4.53 -16.27
C LYS A 280 26.34 -5.53 -17.11
#